data_AF-A0A920UFI4-F1
#
_entry.id   AF-A0A920UFI4-F1
#
_cell.length_a   1.000
_cell.length_b   1.000
_cell.length_c   1.000
_cell.angle_alpha   90.00
_cell.angle_beta   90.00
_cell.angle_gamma   90.00
#
_symmetry.space_group_name_H-M   'P 1'
#
loop_
_entity.id
_entity.type
_entity.pdbx_description
1 polymer ?
#
loop_
_entity_poly.entity_id
_entity_poly.type
_entity_poly.pdbx_seq_one_letter_code
_entity_poly.pdbx_strand_id
1 'polypeptide(L)'
;MVSWRSVTPTTLPGWINQANALFYLKRGREAFNLLESMRGQFPKNEAIPYNLACYACQFGDLALALDWFQEAEQVGDPDKIREVALLDPDMEPIWDQIRA
;
A
#
# COMPACT_ATOMS: atom_id res chain seq x y z
N MET A 1 -13.14 -24.23 24.78
CA MET A 1 -13.24 -23.72 23.40
C MET A 1 -12.58 -22.36 23.37
N VAL A 2 -11.33 -22.28 22.92
CA VAL A 2 -10.71 -20.99 22.60
C VAL A 2 -11.39 -20.51 21.33
N SER A 3 -12.31 -19.55 21.47
CA SER A 3 -12.84 -18.83 20.32
C SER A 3 -11.67 -18.03 19.78
N TRP A 4 -11.11 -18.46 18.65
CA TRP A 4 -10.20 -17.66 17.83
C TRP A 4 -11.01 -16.49 17.26
N ARG A 5 -11.38 -15.53 18.12
CA ARG A 5 -11.76 -14.22 17.63
C ARG A 5 -10.54 -13.74 16.84
N SER A 6 -10.71 -13.66 15.53
CA SER A 6 -9.81 -12.97 14.63
C SER A 6 -9.33 -11.70 15.34
N VAL A 7 -8.06 -11.67 15.74
CA VAL A 7 -7.47 -10.46 16.32
C VAL A 7 -7.33 -9.50 15.15
N THR A 8 -8.39 -8.72 14.90
CA THR A 8 -8.37 -7.65 13.92
C THR A 8 -7.53 -6.52 14.51
N PRO A 9 -6.50 -6.04 13.80
CA PRO A 9 -5.81 -4.84 14.20
C PRO A 9 -6.83 -3.71 14.45
N THR A 10 -6.66 -2.96 15.52
CA THR A 10 -7.51 -1.78 15.81
C THR A 10 -6.85 -0.48 15.38
N THR A 11 -5.58 -0.55 14.96
CA THR A 11 -4.77 0.60 14.57
C THR A 11 -4.27 0.42 13.15
N LEU A 12 -4.11 1.53 12.44
CA LEU A 12 -3.62 1.54 11.06
C LEU A 12 -2.26 0.81 10.90
N PRO A 13 -1.24 1.03 11.75
CA PRO A 13 0.02 0.30 11.62
C PRO A 13 -0.15 -1.22 11.71
N GLY A 14 -1.10 -1.70 12.51
CA GLY A 14 -1.37 -3.13 12.61
C GLY A 14 -1.97 -3.72 11.34
N TRP A 15 -2.86 -2.99 10.65
CA TRP A 15 -3.40 -3.41 9.35
C TRP A 15 -2.33 -3.42 8.26
N ILE A 16 -1.48 -2.39 8.21
CA ILE A 16 -0.36 -2.31 7.26
C ILE A 16 0.62 -3.47 7.48
N ASN A 17 1.02 -3.72 8.73
CA ASN A 17 1.91 -4.83 9.04
C ASN A 17 1.31 -6.19 8.65
N GLN A 18 0.01 -6.39 8.86
CA GLN A 18 -0.68 -7.60 8.44
C GLN A 18 -0.68 -7.75 6.91
N ALA A 19 -0.96 -6.67 6.18
CA ALA A 19 -0.94 -6.68 4.72
C ALA A 19 0.47 -6.95 4.17
N ASN A 20 1.51 -6.31 4.73
CA ASN A 20 2.89 -6.56 4.34
C ASN A 20 3.31 -8.01 4.62
N ALA A 21 2.90 -8.58 5.75
CA ALA A 21 3.12 -9.99 6.03
C ALA A 21 2.45 -10.90 4.99
N LEU A 22 1.19 -10.62 4.61
CA LEU A 22 0.50 -11.36 3.54
C LEU A 22 1.25 -11.23 2.20
N PHE A 23 1.70 -10.03 1.85
CA PHE A 23 2.43 -9.77 0.63
C PHE A 23 3.73 -10.58 0.55
N TYR A 24 4.56 -10.54 1.59
CA TYR A 24 5.81 -11.31 1.64
C TYR A 24 5.60 -12.82 1.69
N LEU A 25 4.46 -13.29 2.20
CA LEU A 25 4.01 -14.68 2.12
C LEU A 25 3.45 -15.06 0.74
N LYS A 26 3.66 -14.23 -0.29
CA LYS A 26 3.18 -14.43 -1.67
C LYS A 26 1.66 -14.45 -1.80
N ARG A 27 0.95 -13.82 -0.86
CA ARG A 27 -0.52 -13.64 -0.87
C ARG A 27 -0.87 -12.20 -1.23
N GLY A 28 -0.23 -11.67 -2.27
CA GLY A 28 -0.30 -10.24 -2.60
C GLY A 28 -1.73 -9.75 -2.89
N ARG A 29 -2.55 -10.53 -3.62
CA ARG A 29 -3.95 -10.15 -3.86
C ARG A 29 -4.75 -10.05 -2.56
N GLU A 30 -4.48 -10.91 -1.59
CA GLU A 30 -5.12 -10.82 -0.27
C GLU A 30 -4.64 -9.60 0.52
N ALA A 31 -3.35 -9.27 0.46
CA ALA A 31 -2.80 -8.05 1.04
C ALA A 31 -3.45 -6.78 0.47
N PHE A 32 -3.57 -6.73 -0.87
CA PHE A 32 -4.21 -5.64 -1.59
C PHE A 32 -5.67 -5.46 -1.17
N ASN A 33 -6.48 -6.53 -1.25
CA ASN A 33 -7.90 -6.49 -0.90
C ASN A 33 -8.10 -6.09 0.57
N LEU A 34 -7.22 -6.54 1.47
CA LEU A 34 -7.24 -6.17 2.88
C LEU A 34 -7.08 -4.65 3.04
N LEU A 35 -6.03 -4.05 2.48
CA LEU A 35 -5.78 -2.62 2.63
C LEU A 35 -6.81 -1.75 1.90
N GLU A 36 -7.23 -2.16 0.70
CA GLU A 36 -8.26 -1.44 -0.06
C GLU A 36 -9.55 -1.33 0.75
N SER A 37 -9.97 -2.41 1.41
CA SER A 37 -11.16 -2.41 2.28
C SER A 37 -11.05 -1.47 3.48
N MET A 38 -9.83 -1.14 3.92
CA MET A 38 -9.56 -0.27 5.07
C MET A 38 -9.40 1.20 4.68
N ARG A 39 -9.27 1.52 3.39
CA ARG A 39 -9.06 2.90 2.90
C ARG A 39 -10.07 3.90 3.45
N GLY A 40 -11.35 3.54 3.45
CA GLY A 40 -12.43 4.39 3.94
C GLY A 40 -12.36 4.73 5.44
N GLN A 41 -11.66 3.92 6.24
CA GLN A 41 -11.49 4.16 7.67
C GLN A 41 -10.34 5.13 7.97
N PHE A 42 -9.38 5.27 7.04
CA PHE A 42 -8.19 6.11 7.20
C PHE A 42 -8.00 7.04 5.99
N PRO A 43 -8.99 7.89 5.63
CA PRO A 43 -8.98 8.65 4.39
C PRO A 43 -7.91 9.75 4.31
N LYS A 44 -7.22 10.03 5.42
CA LYS A 44 -6.15 11.04 5.52
C LYS A 44 -4.76 10.42 5.72
N ASN A 45 -4.62 9.12 5.51
CA ASN A 45 -3.33 8.45 5.67
C ASN A 45 -2.84 7.90 4.34
N GLU A 46 -1.72 8.46 3.91
CA GLU A 46 -1.00 8.18 2.67
C GLU A 46 -0.41 6.77 2.62
N ALA A 47 -0.18 6.12 3.76
CA ALA A 47 0.45 4.82 3.80
C ALA A 47 -0.44 3.71 3.18
N ILE A 48 -1.77 3.83 3.25
CA ILE A 48 -2.66 2.87 2.57
C ILE A 48 -2.49 2.93 1.04
N PRO A 49 -2.76 4.06 0.37
CA PRO A 49 -2.57 4.15 -1.08
C PRO A 49 -1.12 3.89 -1.49
N TYR A 50 -0.13 4.29 -0.68
CA TYR A 50 1.28 3.97 -0.98
C TYR A 50 1.54 2.45 -1.04
N ASN A 51 1.11 1.68 -0.03
CA ASN A 51 1.29 0.22 -0.06
C ASN A 51 0.48 -0.45 -1.19
N LEU A 52 -0.71 0.07 -1.52
CA LEU A 52 -1.50 -0.41 -2.67
C LEU A 52 -0.75 -0.17 -3.99
N ALA A 53 -0.05 0.96 -4.13
CA ALA A 53 0.80 1.25 -5.28
C ALA A 53 1.94 0.24 -5.39
N CYS A 54 2.67 -0.03 -4.30
CA CYS A 54 3.75 -1.03 -4.27
C CYS A 54 3.22 -2.42 -4.70
N TYR A 55 2.09 -2.85 -4.14
CA TYR A 55 1.52 -4.16 -4.49
C TYR A 55 1.09 -4.22 -5.96
N ALA A 56 0.40 -3.20 -6.47
CA ALA A 56 -0.01 -3.14 -7.87
C ALA A 56 1.21 -3.13 -8.82
N CYS A 57 2.25 -2.39 -8.47
CA CYS A 57 3.51 -2.35 -9.19
C CYS A 57 4.14 -3.75 -9.27
N GLN A 58 4.17 -4.47 -8.15
CA GLN A 58 4.69 -5.84 -8.06
C GLN A 58 3.78 -6.89 -8.72
N PHE A 59 2.52 -6.57 -9.00
CA PHE A 59 1.66 -7.40 -9.87
C PHE A 59 1.91 -7.15 -11.36
N GLY A 60 2.69 -6.12 -11.71
CA GLY A 60 2.88 -5.64 -13.08
C GLY A 60 1.73 -4.76 -13.60
N ASP A 61 0.79 -4.37 -12.73
CA ASP A 61 -0.31 -3.47 -13.08
C ASP A 61 0.12 -2.02 -12.85
N LEU A 62 0.95 -1.52 -13.78
CA LEU A 62 1.62 -0.21 -13.63
C LEU A 62 0.64 0.96 -13.70
N ALA A 63 -0.47 0.81 -14.42
CA ALA A 63 -1.51 1.83 -14.46
C ALA A 63 -2.18 1.97 -13.09
N LEU A 64 -2.58 0.84 -12.49
CA LEU A 64 -3.15 0.82 -11.14
C LEU A 64 -2.14 1.31 -10.09
N ALA A 65 -0.86 0.96 -10.24
CA ALA A 65 0.20 1.44 -9.37
C ALA A 65 0.31 2.97 -9.38
N LEU A 66 0.26 3.59 -10.57
CA LEU A 66 0.29 5.04 -10.71
C LEU A 66 -0.94 5.72 -10.13
N ASP A 67 -2.13 5.15 -10.33
CA ASP A 67 -3.37 5.68 -9.75
C ASP A 67 -3.28 5.74 -8.22
N TRP A 68 -2.81 4.65 -7.59
CA TRP A 68 -2.62 4.60 -6.14
C TRP A 68 -1.48 5.50 -5.65
N PHE A 69 -0.40 5.58 -6.41
CA PHE A 69 0.72 6.46 -6.06
C PHE A 69 0.28 7.93 -6.06
N GLN A 70 -0.47 8.36 -7.09
CA GLN A 70 -1.03 9.71 -7.15
C GLN A 70 -2.01 9.98 -6.00
N GLU A 71 -2.80 8.99 -5.59
CA GLU A 71 -3.65 9.13 -4.40
C GLU A 71 -2.81 9.32 -3.13
N ALA A 72 -1.69 8.59 -2.98
CA ALA A 72 -0.78 8.78 -1.86
C ALA A 72 -0.18 10.20 -1.83
N GLU A 73 0.18 10.75 -2.99
CA GLU A 73 0.64 12.14 -3.10
C GLU A 73 -0.45 13.15 -2.75
N GLN A 74 -1.71 12.91 -3.14
CA GLN A 74 -2.83 13.80 -2.82
C GLN A 74 -3.15 13.82 -1.32
N VAL A 75 -2.99 12.69 -0.65
CA VAL A 75 -3.28 12.54 0.79
C VAL A 75 -2.11 13.02 1.65
N GLY A 76 -0.89 12.73 1.22
CA GLY A 76 0.34 13.01 1.96
C GLY A 76 1.07 14.28 1.52
N ASP A 77 2.37 14.30 1.81
CA ASP A 77 3.32 15.30 1.31
C ASP A 77 3.94 14.76 0.02
N PRO A 78 3.64 15.32 -1.17
CA PRO A 78 4.10 14.78 -2.44
C PRO A 78 5.62 14.64 -2.53
N ASP A 79 6.38 15.60 -1.99
CA ASP A 79 7.84 15.59 -2.11
C ASP A 79 8.44 14.44 -1.31
N LYS A 80 7.92 14.19 -0.11
CA LYS A 80 8.33 13.05 0.73
C LYS A 80 7.91 11.72 0.14
N ILE A 81 6.70 11.64 -0.42
CA ILE A 81 6.21 10.42 -1.07
C ILE A 81 7.09 10.04 -2.27
N ARG A 82 7.46 11.02 -3.12
CA ARG A 82 8.39 10.80 -4.23
C ARG A 82 9.77 10.37 -3.75
N GLU A 83 10.31 11.03 -2.71
CA GLU A 83 11.61 10.67 -2.13
C GLU A 83 11.64 9.21 -1.67
N VAL A 84 10.62 8.78 -0.92
CA VAL A 84 10.52 7.39 -0.43
C VAL A 84 10.33 6.41 -1.59
N ALA A 85 9.46 6.73 -2.55
CA ALA A 85 9.18 5.84 -3.68
C ALA A 85 10.41 5.60 -4.57
N LEU A 86 11.25 6.62 -4.77
CA LEU A 86 12.49 6.48 -5.54
C LEU A 86 13.60 5.70 -4.82
N LEU A 87 13.39 5.36 -3.54
CA LEU A 87 14.27 4.47 -2.76
C LEU A 87 13.67 3.07 -2.58
N ASP A 88 12.40 2.87 -2.96
CA ASP A 88 11.66 1.63 -2.79
C ASP A 88 11.79 0.74 -4.05
N PRO A 89 12.49 -0.40 -3.98
CA PRO A 89 12.64 -1.30 -5.12
C PRO A 89 11.30 -1.87 -5.62
N ASP A 90 10.27 -1.93 -4.76
CA ASP A 90 8.96 -2.40 -5.18
C ASP A 90 8.30 -1.44 -6.19
N MET A 91 8.77 -0.18 -6.23
CA MET A 91 8.30 0.90 -7.10
C MET A 91 9.19 1.14 -8.32
N GLU A 92 10.31 0.41 -8.47
CA GLU A 92 11.26 0.58 -9.58
C GLU A 92 10.58 0.61 -10.97
N PRO A 93 9.60 -0.26 -11.28
CA PRO A 93 8.93 -0.25 -12.58
C PRO A 93 8.22 1.06 -12.95
N ILE A 94 7.95 1.94 -11.99
CA ILE A 94 7.30 3.25 -12.22
C ILE A 94 8.18 4.46 -11.88
N TRP A 95 9.47 4.26 -11.59
CA TRP A 95 10.36 5.37 -11.23
C TRP A 95 10.47 6.46 -12.29
N ASP A 96 10.43 6.11 -13.58
CA ASP A 96 10.51 7.11 -14.65
C ASP A 96 9.30 8.03 -14.67
N GLN A 97 8.12 7.53 -14.34
CA GLN A 97 6.90 8.32 -14.20
C GLN A 97 6.93 9.17 -12.92
N ILE A 98 7.57 8.70 -11.85
CA ILE A 98 7.72 9.45 -10.59
C ILE A 98 8.69 10.63 -10.75
N ARG A 99 9.70 10.51 -11.63
CA ARG A 99 10.69 11.56 -11.93
C ARG A 99 10.18 12.63 -12.91
N ALA A 100 9.13 12.33 -13.68
CA ALA A 100 8.59 13.18 -14.73
C ALA A 100 7.82 14.39 -14.15
#